data_AF-A0A5D0VHY1-F1
#
_entry.id   AF-A0A5D0VHY1-F1
#
_cell.length_a   1.000
_cell.length_b   1.000
_cell.length_c   1.000
_cell.angle_alpha   90.00
_cell.angle_beta   90.00
_cell.angle_gamma   90.00
#
_symmetry.space_group_name_H-M   'P 1'
#
loop_
_entity.id
_entity.type
_entity.pdbx_description
1 polymer ?
#
loop_
_entity_poly.entity_id
_entity_poly.type
_entity_poly.pdbx_seq_one_letter_code
_entity_poly.pdbx_strand_id
1 'polypeptide(L)'
;MRTLLQVDFPYDGPFGDEMASAMAELAESIAREPGFLWKIWTENRDTREAGGVYLFEDESSARAYLEKHTARLKEFGVPKVNGKVFQVNERLSAIDHGPV
;
A
#
# COMPACT_ATOMS: atom_id res chain seq x y z
N MET A 1 -5.96 -15.00 -8.73
CA MET A 1 -4.55 -15.22 -8.34
C MET A 1 -4.15 -14.04 -7.50
N ARG A 2 -3.45 -14.29 -6.39
CA ARG A 2 -3.05 -13.22 -5.48
C ARG A 2 -2.24 -12.18 -6.22
N THR A 3 -2.60 -10.93 -5.99
CA THR A 3 -2.04 -9.79 -6.70
C THR A 3 -1.39 -8.85 -5.70
N LEU A 4 -0.13 -8.53 -5.96
CA LEU A 4 0.64 -7.58 -5.17
C LEU A 4 0.50 -6.19 -5.79
N LEU A 5 0.13 -5.23 -4.96
CA LEU A 5 0.16 -3.82 -5.31
C LEU A 5 1.30 -3.16 -4.53
N GLN A 6 2.20 -2.46 -5.24
CA GLN A 6 3.21 -1.60 -4.64
C GLN A 6 2.82 -0.15 -4.90
N VAL A 7 2.81 0.66 -3.84
CA VAL A 7 2.58 2.11 -3.94
C VAL A 7 3.65 2.87 -3.18
N ASP A 8 4.19 3.93 -3.77
CA ASP A 8 5.06 4.90 -3.12
C ASP A 8 4.77 6.32 -3.64
N PHE A 9 5.06 7.32 -2.79
CA PHE A 9 4.84 8.73 -3.11
C PHE A 9 5.70 9.66 -2.24
N PRO A 10 5.98 10.90 -2.70
CA PRO A 10 6.64 11.91 -1.88
C PRO A 10 5.82 12.23 -0.63
N TYR A 11 6.48 12.30 0.51
CA TYR A 11 5.85 12.51 1.81
C TYR A 11 6.79 13.22 2.78
N ASP A 12 6.35 14.36 3.31
CA ASP A 12 7.16 15.21 4.18
C ASP A 12 7.00 14.88 5.67
N GLY A 13 6.19 13.87 5.97
CA GLY A 13 5.83 13.44 7.31
C GLY A 13 4.39 13.79 7.69
N PRO A 14 3.97 13.43 8.91
CA PRO A 14 4.77 12.84 10.00
C PRO A 14 5.35 11.45 9.71
N PHE A 15 6.34 11.01 10.50
CA PHE A 15 7.02 9.70 10.38
C PHE A 15 6.96 8.93 11.72
N GLY A 16 7.16 7.61 11.69
CA GLY A 16 7.16 6.75 12.88
C GLY A 16 5.85 6.79 13.66
N ASP A 17 5.92 6.90 14.99
CA ASP A 17 4.74 6.87 15.87
C ASP A 17 3.72 7.99 15.58
N GLU A 18 4.20 9.14 15.11
CA GLU A 18 3.32 10.24 14.70
C GLU A 18 2.54 9.88 13.42
N MET A 19 3.20 9.20 12.47
CA MET A 19 2.52 8.67 11.28
C MET A 19 1.50 7.60 11.67
N ALA A 20 1.87 6.69 12.58
CA ALA A 20 0.97 5.65 13.05
C ALA A 20 -0.30 6.23 13.68
N SER A 21 -0.15 7.27 14.50
CA SER A 21 -1.28 7.96 15.12
C SER A 21 -2.13 8.71 14.08
N ALA A 22 -1.50 9.45 13.17
CA ALA A 22 -2.20 10.23 12.15
C ALA A 22 -2.92 9.37 11.10
N MET A 23 -2.41 8.16 10.83
CA MET A 23 -2.90 7.28 9.77
C MET A 23 -3.70 6.08 10.29
N ALA A 24 -4.04 6.04 11.58
CA ALA A 24 -4.75 4.91 12.19
C ALA A 24 -6.11 4.64 11.51
N GLU A 25 -6.97 5.66 11.39
CA GLU A 25 -8.28 5.52 10.73
C GLU A 25 -8.14 5.12 9.25
N LEU A 26 -7.09 5.63 8.60
CA LEU A 26 -6.76 5.24 7.23
C LEU A 26 -6.40 3.74 7.17
N ALA A 27 -5.54 3.26 8.05
CA ALA A 27 -5.17 1.84 8.13
C ALA A 27 -6.39 0.94 8.36
N GLU A 28 -7.28 1.32 9.28
CA GLU A 28 -8.53 0.60 9.52
C GLU A 28 -9.45 0.59 8.31
N SER A 29 -9.55 1.70 7.57
CA SER A 29 -10.34 1.77 6.34
C SER A 29 -9.82 0.80 5.27
N ILE A 30 -8.49 0.69 5.14
CA ILE A 30 -7.83 -0.19 4.18
C ILE A 30 -8.08 -1.66 4.53
N ALA A 31 -8.03 -2.00 5.81
CA ALA A 31 -8.28 -3.36 6.30
C ALA A 31 -9.71 -3.88 5.99
N ARG A 32 -10.63 -2.99 5.60
CA ARG A 32 -12.01 -3.31 5.23
C ARG A 32 -12.27 -3.29 3.71
N GLU A 33 -11.26 -3.07 2.89
CA GLU A 33 -11.44 -3.03 1.43
C GLU A 33 -11.72 -4.44 0.89
N PRO A 34 -12.59 -4.56 -0.13
CA PRO A 34 -12.86 -5.85 -0.77
C PRO A 34 -11.59 -6.53 -1.27
N GLY A 35 -11.45 -7.83 -0.96
CA GLY A 35 -10.33 -8.66 -1.38
C GLY A 35 -8.97 -8.28 -0.78
N PHE A 36 -8.90 -7.36 0.19
CA PHE A 36 -7.66 -7.00 0.87
C PHE A 36 -7.23 -8.11 1.85
N LEU A 37 -5.95 -8.48 1.80
CA LEU A 37 -5.37 -9.49 2.69
C LEU A 37 -4.50 -8.83 3.76
N TRP A 38 -3.51 -8.03 3.34
CA TRP A 38 -2.64 -7.30 4.26
C TRP A 38 -1.89 -6.17 3.56
N LYS A 39 -1.29 -5.29 4.38
CA LYS A 39 -0.42 -4.20 3.94
C LYS A 39 0.82 -4.14 4.83
N ILE A 40 1.98 -3.91 4.23
CA ILE A 40 3.17 -3.38 4.90
C ILE A 40 3.23 -1.88 4.63
N TRP A 41 3.20 -1.07 5.69
CA TRP A 41 3.43 0.36 5.59
C TRP A 41 4.93 0.62 5.40
N THR A 42 5.26 1.50 4.45
CA THR A 42 6.66 1.89 4.19
C THR A 42 6.81 3.39 4.39
N GLU A 43 7.94 3.77 4.96
CA GLU A 43 8.33 5.15 5.18
C GLU A 43 9.85 5.30 5.08
N ASN A 44 10.31 6.42 4.54
CA ASN A 44 11.72 6.78 4.48
C ASN A 44 11.85 8.30 4.67
N ARG A 45 12.30 8.69 5.86
CA ARG A 45 12.50 10.11 6.22
C ARG A 45 13.60 10.76 5.38
N ASP A 46 14.66 10.03 5.06
CA ASP A 46 15.84 10.58 4.38
C ASP A 46 15.53 10.92 2.92
N THR A 47 14.73 10.09 2.24
CA THR A 47 14.29 10.33 0.86
C THR A 47 12.95 11.07 0.77
N ARG A 48 12.29 11.33 1.91
CA ARG A 48 10.95 11.95 2.01
C ARG A 48 9.92 11.18 1.20
N GLU A 49 9.83 9.88 1.47
CA GLU A 49 8.91 8.98 0.78
C GLU A 49 8.09 8.16 1.79
N ALA A 50 6.85 7.86 1.42
CA ALA A 50 6.02 6.89 2.12
C ALA A 50 5.20 6.08 1.12
N GLY A 51 4.60 4.99 1.60
CA GLY A 51 3.81 4.14 0.74
C GLY A 51 3.31 2.88 1.42
N GLY A 52 3.27 1.81 0.62
CA GLY A 52 3.08 0.48 1.14
C GLY A 52 3.09 -0.61 0.07
N VAL A 53 3.23 -1.82 0.56
CA VAL A 53 3.07 -3.06 -0.22
C VAL A 53 1.80 -3.74 0.26
N TYR A 54 0.92 -4.07 -0.67
CA TYR A 54 -0.41 -4.60 -0.40
C TYR A 54 -0.55 -5.95 -1.10
N LEU A 55 -1.29 -6.85 -0.48
CA LEU A 55 -1.71 -8.09 -1.12
C LEU A 55 -3.23 -8.14 -1.20
N PHE A 56 -3.73 -8.49 -2.38
CA PHE A 56 -5.14 -8.71 -2.65
C PHE A 56 -5.39 -10.12 -3.17
N GLU A 57 -6.60 -10.63 -2.97
CA GLU A 57 -7.07 -11.93 -3.48
C GLU A 57 -7.00 -12.03 -5.01
N ASP A 58 -7.22 -10.90 -5.69
CA ASP A 58 -7.26 -10.81 -7.15
C ASP A 58 -6.88 -9.41 -7.68
N GLU A 59 -6.67 -9.36 -9.00
CA GLU A 59 -6.23 -8.17 -9.70
C GLU A 59 -7.32 -7.09 -9.80
N SER A 60 -8.60 -7.47 -9.87
CA SER A 60 -9.70 -6.50 -9.92
C SER A 60 -9.79 -5.69 -8.62
N SER A 61 -9.69 -6.37 -7.48
CA SER A 61 -9.67 -5.76 -6.14
C SER A 61 -8.45 -4.83 -5.99
N ALA A 62 -7.26 -5.28 -6.40
CA ALA A 62 -6.04 -4.46 -6.35
C ALA A 62 -6.14 -3.19 -7.21
N ARG A 63 -6.68 -3.30 -8.44
CA ARG A 63 -6.82 -2.15 -9.36
C ARG A 63 -7.87 -1.16 -8.89
N ALA A 64 -9.02 -1.64 -8.42
CA ALA A 64 -10.07 -0.80 -7.86
C ALA A 64 -9.54 -0.01 -6.65
N TYR A 65 -8.79 -0.67 -5.77
CA TYR A 65 -8.16 0.00 -4.64
C TYR A 65 -7.09 1.02 -5.07
N LEU A 66 -6.24 0.70 -6.05
CA LEU A 66 -5.23 1.64 -6.56
C LEU A 66 -5.88 2.92 -7.10
N GLU A 67 -6.98 2.81 -7.85
CA GLU A 67 -7.71 3.97 -8.37
C GLU A 67 -8.26 4.85 -7.22
N LYS A 68 -9.01 4.23 -6.30
CA LYS A 68 -9.56 4.91 -5.10
C LYS A 68 -8.47 5.58 -4.27
N HIS A 69 -7.40 4.84 -3.97
CA HIS A 69 -6.34 5.33 -3.10
C HIS A 69 -5.54 6.46 -3.74
N THR A 70 -5.29 6.38 -5.05
CA THR A 70 -4.63 7.46 -5.80
C THR A 70 -5.44 8.75 -5.77
N ALA A 71 -6.76 8.67 -5.93
CA ALA A 71 -7.64 9.85 -5.82
C ALA A 71 -7.56 10.46 -4.41
N ARG A 72 -7.69 9.65 -3.36
CA ARG A 72 -7.58 10.09 -1.97
C ARG A 72 -6.23 10.74 -1.65
N LEU A 73 -5.11 10.18 -2.13
CA LEU A 73 -3.78 10.75 -1.90
C LEU A 73 -3.62 12.12 -2.57
N LYS A 74 -4.21 12.33 -3.75
CA LYS A 74 -4.22 13.64 -4.40
C LYS A 74 -5.02 14.67 -3.58
N GLU A 75 -6.13 14.26 -2.96
CA GLU A 75 -6.88 15.12 -2.03
C GLU A 75 -6.04 15.50 -0.79
N PHE A 76 -5.10 14.65 -0.37
CA PHE A 76 -4.12 14.93 0.68
C PHE A 76 -2.92 15.77 0.21
N GLY A 77 -2.95 16.29 -1.02
CA GLY A 77 -1.89 17.13 -1.58
C GLY A 77 -0.69 16.35 -2.13
N VAL A 78 -0.78 15.02 -2.26
CA VAL A 78 0.28 14.21 -2.86
C VAL A 78 0.27 14.41 -4.38
N PRO A 79 1.31 15.04 -4.97
CA PRO A 79 1.28 15.45 -6.38
C PRO A 79 1.44 14.26 -7.33
N LYS A 80 2.09 13.19 -6.87
CA LYS A 80 2.42 12.01 -7.67
C LYS A 80 2.33 10.75 -6.81
N VAL A 81 1.62 9.75 -7.34
CA VAL A 81 1.53 8.40 -6.77
C VAL A 81 2.12 7.43 -7.78
N ASN A 82 3.15 6.69 -7.37
CA ASN A 82 3.70 5.60 -8.17
C ASN A 82 2.98 4.31 -7.74
N GLY A 83 2.26 3.66 -8.67
CA GLY A 83 1.55 2.41 -8.42
C GLY A 83 1.98 1.32 -9.40
N LYS A 84 2.28 0.12 -8.91
CA LYS A 84 2.63 -1.05 -9.73
C LYS A 84 1.85 -2.27 -9.26
N VAL A 85 1.34 -3.05 -10.23
CA VAL A 85 0.56 -4.25 -9.97
C VAL A 85 1.32 -5.46 -10.52
N PHE A 86 1.48 -6.49 -9.69
CA PHE A 86 2.22 -7.70 -10.02
C PHE A 86 1.41 -8.95 -9.65
N GLN A 87 1.54 -10.00 -10.46
CA GLN A 87 1.14 -11.34 -10.05
C GLN A 87 2.20 -11.91 -9.09
N VAL A 88 1.76 -12.60 -8.04
CA VAL A 88 2.67 -13.21 -7.06
C VAL A 88 3.15 -14.57 -7.53
N ASN A 89 4.47 -14.81 -7.41
CA ASN A 89 5.03 -16.16 -7.56
C ASN A 89 5.02 -16.88 -6.21
N GLU A 90 3.89 -17.51 -5.87
CA GLU A 90 3.65 -18.09 -4.54
C GLU A 90 4.71 -19.12 -4.13
N ARG A 91 5.23 -19.91 -5.09
CA ARG A 91 6.25 -20.94 -4.79
C ARG A 91 7.59 -20.34 -4.37
N LEU A 92 8.05 -19.31 -5.07
CA LEU A 92 9.30 -18.62 -4.71
C LEU A 92 9.11 -17.83 -3.41
N SER A 93 7.98 -17.14 -3.26
CA SER A 93 7.66 -16.42 -2.01
C SER A 93 7.63 -17.34 -0.80
N ALA A 94 7.13 -18.56 -0.92
CA ALA A 94 7.13 -19.52 0.19
C ALA A 94 8.54 -19.92 0.65
N ILE A 95 9.52 -20.00 -0.27
CA ILE A 95 10.92 -20.32 0.06
C ILE A 95 11.52 -19.20 0.93
N ASP A 96 11.27 -17.94 0.55
CA ASP A 96 11.82 -16.76 1.22
C ASP A 96 10.85 -16.17 2.27
N HIS A 97 9.88 -16.97 2.73
CA HIS A 97 8.93 -16.65 3.81
C HIS A 97 8.04 -15.41 3.58
N GLY A 98 7.78 -15.08 2.32
CA GLY A 98 6.84 -14.03 1.94
C GLY A 98 5.42 -14.36 2.44
N PRO A 99 4.69 -13.40 3.02
CA PRO A 99 3.39 -13.65 3.63
C PRO A 99 2.27 -13.71 2.57
N VAL A 100 2.32 -14.63 1.62
CA VAL A 100 1.38 -14.67 0.47
C VAL A 100 0.30 -15.73 0.58
#